data_AF-A0A9E4UYE9-F1
#
_entry.id   AF-A0A9E4UYE9-F1
#
_cell.length_a   1.000
_cell.length_b   1.000
_cell.length_c   1.000
_cell.angle_alpha   90.00
_cell.angle_beta   90.00
_cell.angle_gamma   90.00
#
_symmetry.space_group_name_H-M   'P 1'
#
loop_
_entity.id
_entity.type
_entity.pdbx_description
1 polymer ?
#
loop_
_entity_poly.entity_id
_entity_poly.type
_entity_poly.pdbx_seq_one_letter_code
_entity_poly.pdbx_strand_id
1 'polypeptide(L)' 'KGGPGITRSDLLVINKTDLAPLVGASLDVMDIDARKMRGELPFVFTNLKSGDGVEQVVAFITKALAGASATVT' A
#
# COMPACT_ATOMS: atom_id res chain seq x y z
N LYS A 1 -13.10 -4.26 9.58
CA LYS A 1 -13.19 -3.71 8.21
C LYS A 1 -12.37 -4.61 7.30
N GLY A 2 -12.93 -5.19 6.25
CA GLY A 2 -12.25 -6.21 5.43
C GLY A 2 -12.71 -6.27 3.99
N GLY A 3 -13.13 -5.13 3.45
CA GLY A 3 -13.68 -5.07 2.11
C GLY A 3 -12.67 -5.51 1.04
N PRO A 4 -13.14 -5.77 -0.19
CA PRO A 4 -12.31 -6.26 -1.29
C PRO A 4 -11.07 -5.43 -1.57
N GLY A 5 -11.13 -4.11 -1.36
CA GLY A 5 -9.96 -3.23 -1.52
C GLY A 5 -8.84 -3.49 -0.50
N ILE A 6 -9.17 -3.99 0.69
CA ILE A 6 -8.17 -4.37 1.70
C ILE A 6 -7.68 -5.79 1.45
N THR A 7 -8.54 -6.71 1.00
CA THR A 7 -8.20 -8.15 0.96
C THR A 7 -7.75 -8.66 -0.41
N ARG A 8 -8.02 -7.93 -1.51
CA ARG A 8 -7.80 -8.43 -2.88
C ARG A 8 -7.05 -7.49 -3.83
N SER A 9 -6.79 -6.24 -3.44
CA SER A 9 -6.02 -5.34 -4.30
C SER A 9 -4.58 -5.84 -4.45
N ASP A 10 -3.98 -5.69 -5.63
CA ASP A 10 -2.58 -6.05 -5.87
C ASP A 10 -1.61 -5.22 -5.01
N LEU A 11 -1.99 -3.98 -4.70
CA LEU A 11 -1.32 -3.10 -3.76
C LEU A 11 -2.36 -2.36 -2.90
N LEU A 12 -2.12 -2.26 -1.59
CA LEU A 12 -2.86 -1.35 -0.70
C LEU A 12 -1.99 -0.17 -0.33
N VAL A 13 -2.46 1.04 -0.57
CA VAL A 13 -1.79 2.28 -0.16
C VAL A 13 -2.53 2.86 1.05
N ILE A 14 -1.84 2.96 2.18
CA ILE A 14 -2.34 3.60 3.40
C ILE A 14 -1.76 5.02 3.44
N ASN A 15 -2.54 6.00 3.01
CA ASN A 15 -2.09 7.39 2.84
C ASN A 15 -2.47 8.29 4.02
N LYS A 16 -1.75 9.41 4.13
CA LYS A 16 -1.89 10.46 5.15
C LYS A 16 -1.49 9.99 6.54
N THR A 17 -0.38 9.26 6.64
CA THR A 17 0.14 8.77 7.93
C THR A 17 0.46 9.87 8.91
N ASP A 18 0.76 11.08 8.43
CA ASP A 18 0.96 12.29 9.22
C ASP A 18 -0.27 12.70 10.05
N LEU A 19 -1.47 12.33 9.61
CA LEU A 19 -2.71 12.65 10.33
C LEU A 19 -3.02 11.67 11.45
N ALA A 20 -2.32 10.53 11.54
CA ALA A 20 -2.65 9.47 12.50
C ALA A 20 -2.70 9.96 13.96
N PRO A 21 -1.74 10.79 14.46
CA PRO A 21 -1.81 11.32 15.82
C PRO A 21 -2.99 12.27 16.06
N LEU A 22 -3.44 12.97 15.01
CA LEU A 22 -4.51 13.98 15.10
C LEU A 22 -5.91 13.36 15.14
N VAL A 23 -6.05 12.14 14.62
CA VAL A 23 -7.34 11.42 14.56
C VAL A 23 -7.40 10.23 15.52
N GLY A 24 -6.38 10.06 16.37
CA GLY A 24 -6.29 8.94 17.31
C GLY A 24 -6.13 7.58 16.61
N ALA A 25 -5.51 7.54 15.43
CA ALA A 25 -5.21 6.29 14.72
C ALA A 25 -3.82 5.76 15.11
N SER A 26 -3.71 4.44 15.26
CA SER A 26 -2.44 3.74 15.49
C SER A 26 -1.96 3.09 14.19
N LEU A 27 -0.79 3.50 13.71
CA LEU A 27 -0.16 2.90 12.53
C LEU A 27 0.27 1.45 12.80
N ASP A 28 0.68 1.12 14.03
CA ASP A 28 1.06 -0.25 14.40
C ASP A 28 -0.12 -1.22 14.33
N VAL A 29 -1.31 -0.79 14.81
CA VAL A 29 -2.54 -1.57 14.68
C VAL A 29 -2.89 -1.77 13.20
N MET A 30 -2.74 -0.73 12.37
CA MET A 30 -2.98 -0.82 10.94
C MET A 30 -2.00 -1.77 10.23
N ASP A 31 -0.73 -1.82 10.63
CA ASP A 31 0.27 -2.76 10.08
C ASP A 31 -0.11 -4.21 10.39
N ILE A 32 -0.43 -4.50 11.65
CA ILE A 32 -0.87 -5.83 12.10
C ILE A 32 -2.13 -6.27 11.34
N ASP A 33 -3.12 -5.39 11.26
CA ASP A 33 -4.37 -5.68 10.54
C ASP A 33 -4.12 -5.89 9.05
N ALA A 34 -3.32 -5.01 8.40
CA ALA A 34 -3.01 -5.15 6.98
C ALA A 34 -2.33 -6.49 6.69
N ARG A 35 -1.31 -6.88 7.46
CA ARG A 35 -0.64 -8.19 7.33
C ARG A 35 -1.61 -9.35 7.52
N LYS A 36 -2.43 -9.30 8.57
CA LYS A 36 -3.42 -10.35 8.86
C LYS A 36 -4.44 -10.53 7.74
N MET A 37 -4.91 -9.43 7.16
CA MET A 37 -5.97 -9.46 6.16
C MET A 37 -5.47 -9.73 4.73
N ARG A 38 -4.19 -9.45 4.47
CA ARG A 38 -3.59 -9.51 3.14
C ARG A 38 -2.65 -10.69 2.93
N GLY A 39 -2.19 -11.32 4.01
CA GLY A 39 -1.12 -12.33 3.92
C GLY A 39 0.11 -11.71 3.28
N GLU A 40 0.53 -12.28 2.15
CA GLU A 40 1.71 -11.83 1.39
C GLU A 40 1.43 -10.65 0.44
N LEU A 41 0.17 -10.23 0.26
CA LEU A 41 -0.13 -9.13 -0.66
C LEU A 41 0.42 -7.79 -0.12
N PRO A 42 1.20 -7.04 -0.91
CA PRO A 42 1.94 -5.90 -0.42
C PRO A 42 1.02 -4.73 -0.04
N PHE A 43 1.48 -3.93 0.91
CA PHE A 43 0.91 -2.64 1.24
C PHE A 43 2.02 -1.64 1.58
N VAL A 44 1.72 -0.35 1.43
CA VAL A 44 2.68 0.73 1.66
C VAL A 44 2.02 1.84 2.47
N PHE A 45 2.68 2.24 3.55
CA PHE A 45 2.35 3.47 4.26
C PHE A 45 2.93 4.66 3.50
N THR A 46 2.11 5.70 3.31
CA THR A 46 2.50 6.88 2.54
C THR A 46 2.09 8.18 3.23
N ASN A 47 2.93 9.19 3.01
CA ASN A 47 2.56 10.58 3.18
C ASN A 47 2.94 11.32 1.89
N LEU A 48 1.96 11.51 1.00
CA LEU A 48 2.20 12.15 -0.29
C LEU A 48 2.60 13.64 -0.16
N LYS A 49 2.39 14.26 1.00
CA LYS A 49 2.79 15.65 1.24
C LYS A 49 4.30 15.76 1.48
N SER A 50 4.91 14.81 2.19
CA SER A 50 6.36 14.73 2.39
C SER A 50 7.07 13.93 1.28
N GLY A 51 6.34 13.08 0.57
CA GLY A 51 6.90 12.14 -0.41
C GLY A 51 7.20 10.75 0.16
N ASP A 52 6.93 10.52 1.45
CA ASP A 52 7.19 9.21 2.08
C ASP A 52 6.38 8.10 1.42
N GLY A 53 7.06 7.02 1.05
CA GLY A 53 6.48 5.84 0.39
C GLY A 53 6.13 6.02 -1.09
N VAL A 54 6.30 7.21 -1.67
CA VAL A 54 6.03 7.45 -3.11
C VAL A 54 6.91 6.58 -4.01
N GLU A 55 8.22 6.51 -3.72
CA GLU A 55 9.17 5.72 -4.50
C GLU A 55 8.79 4.22 -4.52
N GLN A 56 8.27 3.70 -3.41
CA GLN A 56 7.84 2.30 -3.29
C GLN A 56 6.60 2.03 -4.14
N VAL A 57 5.64 2.96 -4.17
CA VAL A 57 4.46 2.88 -5.04
C VAL A 57 4.87 2.96 -6.52
N VAL A 58 5.76 3.89 -6.88
CA VAL A 58 6.29 4.00 -8.25
C VAL A 58 6.99 2.72 -8.65
N ALA A 59 7.88 2.19 -7.82
CA ALA A 59 8.61 0.95 -8.08
C ALA A 59 7.67 -0.24 -8.30
N PHE A 60 6.59 -0.35 -7.51
CA PHE A 60 5.57 -1.38 -7.71
C PHE A 60 4.92 -1.26 -9.10
N ILE A 61 4.49 -0.06 -9.48
CA ILE A 61 3.81 0.18 -10.78
C ILE A 61 4.78 -0.08 -11.93
N THR A 62 6.00 0.46 -11.88
CA THR A 62 7.00 0.29 -12.93
C THR A 62 7.38 -1.19 -13.09
N LYS A 63 7.50 -1.95 -12.00
CA LYS A 63 7.73 -3.40 -12.05
C LYS A 63 6.56 -4.13 -12.72
N ALA A 64 5.33 -3.79 -12.39
CA ALA A 64 4.14 -4.39 -13.00
C ALA A 64 4.08 -4.09 -14.51
N LEU A 65 4.40 -2.86 -14.93
CA LEU A 65 4.45 -2.47 -16.34
C LEU A 65 5.59 -3.17 -17.11
N ALA A 66 6.77 -3.29 -16.51
CA ALA A 66 7.90 -4.00 -17.12
C ALA A 66 7.59 -5.48 -17.36
N GLY A 67 6.87 -6.12 -16.42
CA GLY A 67 6.40 -7.50 -16.59
C GLY A 67 5.32 -7.66 -17.68
N ALA A 68 4.48 -6.64 -17.90
CA ALA A 68 3.44 -6.66 -18.92
C ALA A 68 3.99 -6.53 -20.36
N SER A 69 5.18 -5.95 -20.53
CA SER A 69 5.79 -5.76 -21.85
C SER A 69 6.42 -7.04 -22.45
N ALA A 70 6.46 -8.15 -21.71
CA ALA A 70 7.11 -9.39 -22.14
C ALA A 70 6.20 -10.36 -22.93
N THR A 71 4.95 -9.99 -23.23
CA THR A 71 3.95 -10.91 -23.81
C THR A 71 3.41 -10.48 -25.18
N VAL A 72 4.26 -9.88 -26.02
CA VAL A 72 3.96 -9.68 -27.45
C VAL A 72 5.03 -10.40 -28.27
N THR A 73 4.86 -11.70 -28.48
CA THR A 73 5.50 -12.44 -29.58
C THR A 73 4.49 -13.43 -30.16
#